data_AF-A0A7C4LA66-F1
#
_entry.id   AF-A0A7C4LA66-F1
#
_cell.length_a   1.000
_cell.length_b   1.000
_cell.length_c   1.000
_cell.angle_alpha   90.00
_cell.angle_beta   90.00
_cell.angle_gamma   90.00
#
_symmetry.space_group_name_H-M   'P 1'
#
loop_
_entity.id
_entity.type
_entity.pdbx_description
1 polymer ?
#
loop_
_entity_poly.entity_id
_entity_poly.type
_entity_poly.pdbx_seq_one_letter_code
_entity_poly.pdbx_strand_id
1 'polypeptide(L)'
;MRSRVFSLILLLSLAAACGAPPSTEPGPAGATLALTDCVLASPGSNSQVDARCGTLTVPEDRARPDGRQIPLNVAVVPAVSRSPEPDPVFL
;
A
#
# COMPACT_ATOMS: atom_id res chain seq x y z
N MET A 1 5.83 39.32 -44.77
CA MET A 1 5.39 39.56 -43.38
C MET A 1 4.47 38.46 -42.84
N ARG A 2 3.40 38.06 -43.56
CA ARG A 2 2.46 36.97 -43.17
C ARG A 2 3.12 35.59 -42.93
N SER A 3 4.15 35.23 -43.69
CA SER A 3 4.87 33.95 -43.56
C SER A 3 5.81 33.88 -42.35
N ARG A 4 6.40 35.00 -41.91
CA ARG A 4 7.23 35.06 -40.69
C ARG A 4 6.40 34.89 -39.41
N VAL A 5 5.17 35.40 -39.44
CA VAL A 5 4.19 35.23 -38.35
C VAL A 5 3.75 33.76 -38.25
N PHE A 6 3.53 33.09 -39.39
CA PHE A 6 3.14 31.68 -39.42
C PHE A 6 4.25 30.75 -38.90
N SER A 7 5.53 31.02 -39.24
CA SER A 7 6.67 30.29 -38.68
C SER A 7 6.84 30.51 -37.18
N LEU A 8 6.59 31.73 -36.67
CA LEU A 8 6.69 32.02 -35.23
C LEU A 8 5.61 31.28 -34.41
N ILE A 9 4.39 31.17 -34.96
CA ILE A 9 3.27 30.49 -34.30
C ILE A 9 3.49 28.97 -34.28
N LEU A 10 4.05 28.39 -35.35
CA LEU A 10 4.37 26.95 -35.42
C LEU A 10 5.55 26.54 -34.51
N LEU A 11 6.51 27.45 -34.27
CA LEU A 11 7.60 27.23 -33.33
C LEU A 11 7.16 27.35 -31.85
N LEU A 12 6.12 28.14 -31.56
CA LEU A 12 5.63 28.34 -30.18
C LEU A 12 4.79 27.17 -29.65
N SER A 13 4.12 26.41 -30.54
CA SER A 13 3.24 25.30 -30.13
C SER A 13 3.99 23.99 -29.83
N LEU A 14 5.24 23.84 -30.26
CA LEU A 14 6.01 22.61 -30.10
C LEU A 14 6.74 22.49 -28.75
N ALA A 15 6.76 23.55 -27.93
CA ALA A 15 7.49 23.58 -26.66
C ALA A 15 6.67 23.16 -25.43
N ALA A 16 5.37 22.87 -25.57
CA ALA A 16 4.47 22.64 -24.43
C ALA A 16 4.20 21.16 -24.08
N ALA A 17 4.84 20.20 -24.77
CA ALA A 17 4.48 18.78 -24.66
C ALA A 17 5.40 17.91 -23.78
N CYS A 18 6.42 18.48 -23.13
CA CYS A 18 7.34 17.72 -22.27
C CYS A 18 7.34 18.25 -20.84
N GLY A 19 6.72 17.49 -19.93
CA GLY A 19 6.96 17.66 -18.50
C GLY A 19 5.74 17.51 -17.61
N ALA A 20 4.99 16.41 -17.73
CA ALA A 20 4.25 15.94 -16.56
C ALA A 20 5.27 15.20 -15.67
N PRO A 21 5.62 15.70 -14.46
CA PRO A 21 6.43 14.92 -13.54
C PRO A 21 5.66 13.64 -13.18
N PRO A 22 6.34 12.49 -13.02
CA PRO A 22 5.69 11.33 -12.44
C PRO A 22 5.17 11.73 -11.06
N SER A 23 3.86 11.63 -10.86
CA SER A 23 3.23 11.72 -9.56
C SER A 23 3.70 10.50 -8.75
N THR A 24 4.87 10.58 -8.14
CA THR A 24 5.22 9.72 -7.02
C THR A 24 4.38 10.22 -5.85
N GLU A 25 3.11 9.85 -5.82
CA GLU A 25 2.36 9.91 -4.58
C GLU A 25 3.12 9.01 -3.60
N PRO A 26 3.59 9.55 -2.47
CA PRO A 26 4.07 8.71 -1.40
C PRO A 26 2.87 7.84 -1.01
N GLY A 27 2.93 6.55 -1.35
CA GLY A 27 2.02 5.57 -0.77
C GLY A 27 2.06 5.76 0.76
N PRO A 28 0.92 5.68 1.45
CA PRO A 28 0.82 6.08 2.85
C PRO A 28 1.98 5.47 3.64
N ALA A 29 2.83 6.35 4.19
CA ALA A 29 3.97 5.96 5.02
C ALA A 29 3.48 4.92 6.03
N GLY A 30 4.05 3.71 5.94
CA GLY A 30 3.48 2.45 6.42
C GLY A 30 2.56 2.60 7.62
N ALA A 31 1.24 2.50 7.35
CA ALA A 31 0.26 2.44 8.42
C ALA A 31 0.64 1.28 9.35
N THR A 32 1.07 1.62 10.56
CA THR A 32 1.41 0.62 11.56
C THR A 32 0.11 -0.02 12.02
N LEU A 33 -0.05 -1.32 11.74
CA LEU A 33 -1.25 -2.04 12.14
C LEU A 33 -1.32 -2.10 13.67
N ALA A 34 -2.40 -1.59 14.25
CA ALA A 34 -2.64 -1.71 15.68
C ALA A 34 -2.95 -3.18 16.02
N LEU A 35 -2.10 -3.77 16.86
CA LEU A 35 -2.24 -5.13 17.34
C LEU A 35 -2.44 -5.16 18.85
N THR A 36 -3.26 -6.09 19.33
CA THR A 36 -3.50 -6.35 20.76
C THR A 36 -3.29 -7.82 21.08
N ASP A 37 -2.92 -8.12 22.32
CA ASP A 37 -2.75 -9.51 22.76
C ASP A 37 -4.05 -10.32 22.59
N CYS A 38 -3.91 -11.55 22.08
CA CYS A 38 -5.01 -12.46 21.80
C CYS A 38 -4.53 -13.92 21.88
N VAL A 39 -5.48 -14.85 21.94
CA VAL A 39 -5.21 -16.29 21.87
C VAL A 39 -5.92 -16.87 20.65
N LEU A 40 -5.15 -17.51 19.77
CA LEU A 40 -5.68 -18.26 18.63
C LEU A 40 -6.14 -19.65 19.09
N ALA A 41 -7.35 -20.02 18.71
CA ALA A 41 -7.92 -21.34 18.96
C ALA A 41 -8.54 -21.90 17.67
N SER A 42 -8.40 -23.20 17.44
CA SER A 42 -9.03 -23.89 16.32
C SER A 42 -10.23 -24.72 16.81
N PRO A 43 -11.42 -24.60 16.19
CA PRO A 43 -12.53 -25.49 16.48
C PRO A 43 -12.12 -26.95 16.36
N GLY A 44 -12.49 -27.78 17.35
CA GLY A 44 -12.14 -29.20 17.39
C GLY A 44 -10.70 -29.52 17.81
N SER A 45 -9.90 -28.53 18.22
CA SER A 45 -8.57 -28.72 18.80
C SER A 45 -8.48 -28.09 20.19
N ASN A 46 -7.71 -28.71 21.08
CA ASN A 46 -7.36 -28.14 22.39
C ASN A 46 -6.11 -27.23 22.31
N SER A 47 -5.60 -26.97 21.10
CA SER A 47 -4.40 -26.14 20.91
C SER A 47 -4.76 -24.66 21.00
N GLN A 48 -3.98 -23.94 21.81
CA GLN A 48 -4.04 -22.49 21.96
C GLN A 48 -2.66 -21.90 21.69
N VAL A 49 -2.62 -20.77 20.98
CA VAL A 49 -1.37 -20.08 20.65
C VAL A 49 -1.52 -18.60 20.98
N ASP A 50 -0.62 -18.09 21.81
CA ASP A 50 -0.55 -16.65 22.10
C ASP A 50 -0.11 -15.89 20.84
N ALA A 51 -0.84 -14.83 20.53
CA ALA A 51 -0.60 -14.02 19.35
C ALA A 51 -0.90 -12.55 19.63
N ARG A 52 -0.57 -11.70 18.67
CA ARG A 52 -1.03 -10.31 18.62
C ARG A 52 -1.95 -10.15 17.42
N CYS A 53 -3.21 -9.80 17.66
CA CYS A 53 -4.25 -9.75 16.64
C CYS A 53 -4.64 -8.31 16.29
N GLY A 54 -5.07 -8.09 15.05
CA GLY A 54 -5.64 -6.83 14.61
C GLY A 54 -6.40 -6.98 13.29
N THR A 55 -6.94 -5.88 12.79
CA THR A 55 -7.69 -5.85 11.54
C THR A 55 -7.13 -4.80 10.60
N LEU A 56 -6.76 -5.24 9.40
CA LEU A 56 -6.31 -4.36 8.33
C LEU A 56 -7.45 -4.17 7.32
N THR A 57 -7.99 -2.96 7.22
CA THR A 57 -9.00 -2.63 6.23
C THR A 57 -8.33 -2.21 4.92
N VAL A 58 -8.66 -2.91 3.83
CA VAL A 58 -8.11 -2.65 2.49
C VAL A 58 -9.20 -2.56 1.44
N PRO A 59 -8.96 -1.91 0.30
CA PRO A 59 -9.85 -2.02 -0.84
C PRO A 59 -9.84 -3.45 -1.36
N GLU A 60 -11.03 -3.97 -1.63
CA GLU A 60 -11.18 -5.26 -2.29
C GLU A 60 -10.55 -5.25 -3.68
N ASP A 61 -10.74 -4.13 -4.40
CA ASP A 61 -10.21 -3.92 -5.73
C ASP A 61 -9.17 -2.80 -5.67
N ARG A 62 -7.89 -3.15 -5.85
CA ARG A 62 -6.78 -2.19 -5.81
C ARG A 62 -6.86 -1.12 -6.89
N ALA A 63 -7.57 -1.37 -8.00
CA ALA A 63 -7.79 -0.37 -9.04
C ALA A 63 -8.91 0.62 -8.68
N ARG A 64 -9.69 0.34 -7.62
CA ARG A 64 -10.77 1.19 -7.11
C ARG A 64 -10.59 1.40 -5.59
N PRO A 65 -9.64 2.24 -5.15
CA PRO A 65 -9.27 2.41 -3.75
C PRO A 65 -10.42 2.94 -2.86
N ASP A 66 -11.35 3.70 -3.44
CA ASP A 66 -12.55 4.22 -2.75
C ASP A 66 -13.76 3.27 -2.84
N GLY A 67 -13.55 2.05 -3.36
CA GLY A 67 -14.58 1.03 -3.54
C GLY A 67 -14.97 0.29 -2.26
N ARG A 68 -15.46 -0.94 -2.41
CA ARG A 68 -15.78 -1.80 -1.27
C ARG A 68 -14.50 -2.09 -0.46
N GLN A 69 -14.53 -1.73 0.81
CA GLN A 69 -13.48 -2.07 1.76
C GLN A 69 -13.76 -3.42 2.41
N ILE A 70 -12.71 -4.22 2.62
CA ILE A 70 -12.79 -5.50 3.31
C ILE A 70 -11.86 -5.53 4.53
N PRO A 71 -12.30 -6.11 5.66
CA PRO A 71 -11.45 -6.33 6.82
C PRO A 71 -10.64 -7.61 6.64
N LEU A 72 -9.32 -7.51 6.75
CA LEU A 72 -8.42 -8.65 6.84
C LEU A 72 -8.05 -8.86 8.31
N ASN A 73 -8.35 -10.05 8.83
CA ASN A 73 -7.92 -10.43 10.18
C ASN A 73 -6.47 -10.88 10.13
N VAL A 74 -5.62 -10.22 10.92
CA VAL A 74 -4.18 -10.48 10.99
C VAL A 74 -3.86 -10.97 12.39
N ALA A 75 -3.06 -12.03 12.48
CA ALA A 75 -2.49 -12.51 13.72
C ALA A 75 -0.98 -12.70 13.56
N VAL A 76 -0.21 -12.12 14.48
CA VAL A 76 1.25 -12.25 14.54
C VAL A 76 1.61 -13.14 15.71
N VAL A 77 2.12 -14.33 15.42
CA VAL A 77 2.65 -15.26 16.42
C VAL A 77 4.15 -14.98 16.60
N PRO A 78 4.61 -14.53 17.78
CA PRO A 78 6.03 -14.25 18.00
C PRO A 78 6.89 -15.51 17.85
N ALA A 79 8.08 -15.35 17.27
CA ALA A 79 9.05 -16.42 17.22
C ALA A 79 9.53 -16.79 18.65
N VAL A 80 9.56 -18.09 18.94
CA VAL A 80 10.03 -18.62 20.25
C VAL A 80 11.54 -18.91 20.29
N SER A 81 12.23 -18.69 19.16
CA SER A 81 13.68 -18.85 19.06
C SER A 81 14.40 -17.83 19.94
N ARG A 82 15.54 -18.21 20.52
CA ARG A 82 16.45 -17.27 21.21
C ARG A 82 17.12 -16.28 20.25
N SER A 83 17.22 -16.63 18.97
CA SER A 83 17.75 -15.79 17.90
C SER A 83 16.74 -15.82 16.75
N PRO A 84 15.66 -15.03 16.82
CA PRO A 84 14.66 -14.97 15.76
C PRO A 84 15.24 -14.32 14.50
N GLU A 85 14.84 -14.83 13.34
CA GLU A 85 15.13 -14.17 12.06
C GLU A 85 14.37 -12.84 11.98
N PRO A 86 14.85 -11.86 11.19
CA PRO A 86 14.13 -10.62 10.97
C PRO A 86 12.71 -10.88 10.42
N ASP A 87 11.76 -10.02 10.80
CA ASP A 87 10.40 -10.10 10.27
C ASP A 87 10.44 -10.00 8.74
N PRO A 88 9.66 -10.84 8.01
CA PRO A 88 9.61 -10.76 6.57
C PRO A 88 9.06 -9.40 6.15
N VAL A 89 9.84 -8.67 5.36
CA VAL A 89 9.39 -7.40 4.80
C VAL A 89 8.46 -7.70 3.63
N PHE A 90 7.19 -7.31 3.76
CA PHE A 90 6.25 -7.27 2.64
C PHE A 90 6.33 -5.85 2.04
N LEU A 91 7.09 -5.68 0.95
CA LEU A 91 7.14 -4.44 0.16
C LEU A 91 6.13 -4.49 -1.00
#